data_AF-A0A8R1EA83-F1
#
_entry.id   AF-A0A8R1EA83-F1
#
_cell.length_a   1.000
_cell.length_b   1.000
_cell.length_c   1.000
_cell.angle_alpha   90.00
_cell.angle_beta   90.00
_cell.angle_gamma   90.00
#
_symmetry.space_group_name_H-M   'P 1'
#
loop_
_entity.id
_entity.type
_entity.pdbx_description
1 polymer ?
#
loop_
_entity_poly.entity_id
_entity_poly.type
_entity_poly.pdbx_seq_one_letter_code
_entity_poly.pdbx_strand_id
1 'polypeptide(L)' 'MLPSVKFLLLFFLHSGYGFNLKKPKCEPITIPLCKGIGYNMTAFPNSYGHEKQEEAGLEVHQFYPLVEVSGVY' A
#
# COMPACT_ATOMS: atom_id res chain seq x y z
N MET A 1 16.82 -8.49 41.84
CA MET A 1 17.59 -7.63 40.92
C MET A 1 16.80 -7.49 39.63
N LEU A 2 15.76 -6.65 39.64
CA LEU A 2 15.00 -6.33 38.43
C LEU A 2 15.56 -5.00 37.93
N PRO A 3 16.22 -4.92 36.76
CA PRO A 3 16.59 -3.63 36.19
C PRO A 3 15.29 -2.84 36.00
N SER A 4 15.26 -1.70 36.68
CA SER A 4 14.14 -0.82 36.91
C SER A 4 13.28 -0.68 35.64
N VAL A 5 11.98 -0.96 35.77
CA VAL A 5 10.90 -0.79 34.77
C VAL A 5 10.98 0.55 33.99
N LYS A 6 11.67 1.55 34.56
CA LYS A 6 12.13 2.80 33.93
C LYS A 6 12.87 2.59 32.60
N PHE A 7 13.70 1.56 32.45
CA PHE A 7 14.47 1.34 31.23
C PHE A 7 13.59 0.82 30.08
N LEU A 8 12.60 -0.03 30.39
CA LEU A 8 11.59 -0.48 29.42
C LEU A 8 10.69 0.68 28.95
N LEU A 9 10.28 1.57 29.85
CA LEU A 9 9.50 2.77 29.51
C LEU A 9 10.27 3.75 28.60
N LEU A 10 11.59 3.86 28.77
CA LEU A 10 12.44 4.66 27.90
C LEU A 10 12.59 4.06 26.49
N PHE A 11 12.53 2.72 26.35
CA PHE A 11 12.45 2.06 25.05
C PHE A 11 11.14 2.39 24.31
N PHE A 12 10.00 2.44 25.01
CA PHE A 12 8.71 2.80 24.39
C PHE A 12 8.61 4.28 23.99
N LEU A 13 9.30 5.19 24.69
CA LEU A 13 9.31 6.62 24.37
C LEU A 13 10.35 7.01 23.30
N HIS A 14 11.48 6.30 23.20
CA HIS A 14 12.45 6.49 22.09
C HIS A 14 12.01 5.81 20.80
N SER A 15 11.20 4.75 20.88
CA SER A 15 10.54 4.13 19.74
C SER A 15 9.18 4.81 19.46
N GLY A 16 9.15 6.14 19.53
CA GLY A 16 8.08 6.94 18.97
C GLY A 16 8.09 6.78 17.46
N TYR A 17 7.56 5.67 16.96
CA TYR A 17 7.14 5.55 15.57
C TYR A 17 6.06 6.61 15.34
N GLY A 18 6.49 7.81 14.95
CA GLY A 18 5.61 8.81 14.42
C GLY A 18 4.99 8.25 13.15
N PHE A 19 3.80 7.65 13.28
CA PHE A 19 3.00 7.32 12.10
C PHE A 19 2.71 8.63 11.39
N ASN A 20 3.27 8.79 10.19
CA ASN A 20 2.96 9.92 9.33
C ASN A 20 1.48 9.76 8.91
N LEU A 21 0.56 10.37 9.65
CA LEU A 21 -0.90 10.36 9.38
C LEU A 21 -1.28 11.19 8.15
N LYS A 22 -0.36 11.36 7.19
CA LYS A 22 -0.69 11.99 5.93
C LYS A 22 -1.60 11.05 5.17
N LYS A 23 -2.89 11.41 5.09
CA LYS A 23 -3.85 10.69 4.26
C LYS A 23 -3.27 10.55 2.85
N PRO A 24 -3.24 9.34 2.28
CA PRO A 24 -2.70 9.14 0.95
C PRO A 24 -3.53 9.96 -0.04
N LYS A 25 -2.84 10.61 -0.98
CA LYS A 25 -3.53 11.40 -2.01
C LYS A 25 -4.15 10.44 -3.00
N CYS A 26 -5.42 10.68 -3.34
CA CYS A 26 -6.07 9.92 -4.40
C CYS A 26 -5.66 10.45 -5.78
N GLU A 27 -5.45 9.56 -6.73
CA GLU A 27 -5.17 9.85 -8.13
C GLU A 27 -6.00 8.94 -9.06
N PRO A 28 -6.31 9.36 -10.30
CA PRO A 28 -7.06 8.54 -11.24
C PRO A 28 -6.33 7.23 -11.57
N ILE A 29 -7.07 6.14 -11.74
CA ILE A 29 -6.51 4.85 -12.15
C ILE A 29 -5.99 4.93 -13.59
N THR A 30 -4.71 4.64 -13.78
CA THR A 30 -4.05 4.56 -15.08
C THR A 30 -3.73 3.12 -15.49
N ILE A 31 -3.63 2.20 -14.53
CA ILE A 31 -3.36 0.76 -14.77
C ILE A 31 -4.51 0.14 -15.60
N PRO A 32 -4.25 -0.35 -16.83
CA PRO A 32 -5.30 -0.86 -17.72
C PRO A 32 -6.14 -2.00 -17.11
N LEU A 33 -5.48 -2.92 -16.39
CA LEU A 33 -6.10 -4.08 -15.76
C LEU A 33 -7.18 -3.70 -14.72
N CYS A 34 -7.07 -2.51 -14.13
CA CYS A 34 -7.91 -2.03 -13.04
C CYS A 34 -8.99 -1.02 -13.48
N LYS A 35 -9.25 -0.87 -14.78
CA LYS A 35 -10.32 -0.01 -15.29
C LYS A 35 -11.66 -0.75 -15.29
N GLY A 36 -12.76 -0.03 -15.08
CA GLY A 36 -14.12 -0.58 -15.18
C GLY A 36 -14.59 -1.41 -13.98
N ILE A 37 -13.80 -1.51 -12.91
CA ILE A 37 -14.06 -2.35 -11.72
C ILE A 37 -14.96 -1.71 -10.65
N GLY A 38 -15.70 -0.65 -11.00
CA GLY A 38 -16.63 0.04 -10.09
C GLY A 38 -16.07 1.24 -9.33
N TYR A 39 -14.81 1.64 -9.58
CA TYR A 39 -14.21 2.88 -9.08
C TYR A 39 -13.14 3.40 -10.04
N ASN A 40 -12.78 4.68 -9.92
CA ASN A 40 -11.84 5.38 -10.83
C ASN A 40 -10.66 6.07 -10.14
N MET A 41 -10.59 6.05 -8.81
CA MET A 41 -9.53 6.65 -8.01
C MET A 41 -8.79 5.59 -7.20
N THR A 42 -7.48 5.72 -7.09
CA THR A 42 -6.62 4.89 -6.24
C THR A 42 -5.71 5.78 -5.39
N ALA A 43 -5.01 5.23 -4.41
CA ALA A 43 -4.09 5.98 -3.57
C ALA A 43 -2.81 5.17 -3.35
N PHE A 44 -1.69 5.88 -3.22
CA PHE A 44 -0.37 5.29 -2.98
C PHE A 44 0.25 5.89 -1.69
N PRO A 45 1.08 5.13 -0.94
CA PRO A 45 1.47 3.75 -1.23
C PRO A 45 0.29 2.77 -1.11
N ASN A 46 0.25 1.74 -1.95
CA ASN A 46 -0.79 0.72 -1.88
C ASN A 46 -0.43 -0.37 -0.86
N SER A 47 -1.34 -1.32 -0.63
CA SER A 47 -1.16 -2.40 0.36
C SER A 47 0.02 -3.34 0.08
N TYR A 48 0.61 -3.28 -1.11
CA TYR A 48 1.75 -4.09 -1.53
C TYR A 48 3.09 -3.32 -1.43
N GLY A 49 3.06 -2.07 -0.94
CA GLY A 49 4.28 -1.28 -0.73
C GLY A 49 4.78 -0.52 -1.96
N HIS A 50 4.05 -0.61 -3.08
CA HIS A 50 4.32 0.22 -4.25
C HIS A 50 4.08 1.69 -3.93
N GLU A 51 4.94 2.58 -4.44
CA GLU A 51 4.82 4.03 -4.25
C GLU A 51 4.16 4.74 -5.44
N LYS A 52 4.08 4.07 -6.60
CA LYS A 52 3.51 4.62 -7.84
C LYS A 52 2.70 3.58 -8.62
N GLN A 53 1.71 4.04 -9.38
CA GLN A 53 0.95 3.18 -10.30
C GLN A 53 1.80 2.49 -11.37
N GLU A 54 2.89 3.11 -11.82
CA GLU A 54 3.80 2.52 -12.80
C GLU A 54 4.42 1.23 -12.28
N GLU A 55 4.89 1.24 -11.02
CA GLU A 55 5.48 0.08 -10.35
C GLU A 55 4.46 -1.05 -10.16
N ALA A 56 3.30 -0.72 -9.58
CA ALA A 56 2.21 -1.67 -9.39
C ALA A 56 1.67 -2.20 -10.73
N GLY A 57 1.68 -1.37 -11.78
CA GLY A 57 1.26 -1.73 -13.13
C GLY A 57 2.17 -2.77 -13.77
N LEU A 58 3.48 -2.70 -13.53
CA LEU A 58 4.44 -3.69 -14.00
C LEU A 58 4.24 -5.04 -13.31
N GLU A 59 4.03 -5.04 -11.99
CA GLU A 59 3.83 -6.30 -11.24
C GLU A 59 2.49 -6.95 -11.58
N VAL A 60 1.39 -6.18 -11.61
CA VAL A 60 0.06 -6.76 -11.85
C VAL A 60 -0.11 -7.27 -13.28
N HIS A 61 0.66 -6.76 -14.24
CA HIS A 61 0.63 -7.20 -15.64
C HIS A 61 0.94 -8.69 -15.80
N GLN A 62 1.69 -9.32 -14.89
CA GLN A 62 1.96 -10.76 -14.94
C GLN A 62 0.69 -11.62 -14.85
N PHE A 63 -0.39 -11.07 -14.26
CA PHE A 63 -1.65 -11.78 -14.07
C PHE A 63 -2.63 -11.57 -15.23
N TYR A 64 -2.25 -10.77 -16.24
CA TYR A 64 -3.10 -10.46 -17.39
C TYR A 64 -3.69 -11.71 -18.07
N PRO A 65 -2.93 -12.79 -18.36
CA PRO A 65 -3.49 -14.00 -18.99
C PRO A 65 -4.56 -14.69 -18.14
N LEU A 66 -4.48 -14.59 -16.82
CA LEU A 66 -5.46 -15.21 -15.91
C LEU A 66 -6.78 -14.45 -15.91
N VAL A 67 -6.72 -13.12 -16.04
CA VAL A 67 -7.92 -12.28 -16.05
C VAL A 67 -8.67 -12.42 -17.39
N GLU A 68 -7.95 -12.48 -18.51
CA GLU A 68 -8.57 -12.69 -19.84
C GLU A 68 -9.37 -14.01 -19.91
N VAL A 69 -8.83 -15.10 -19.37
CA VAL A 69 -9.54 -16.40 -19.37
C VAL A 69 -10.82 -16.36 -18.51
N SER A 70 -10.84 -15.53 -17.47
CA SER A 70 -11.99 -15.40 -16.57
C SER A 70 -13.14 -14.53 -17.09
N GLY A 71 -12.97 -13.83 -18.21
CA GLY A 71 -14.03 -13.03 -18.84
C GLY A 71 -14.43 -11.77 -18.06
N VAL A 72 -13.49 -11.17 -17.33
CA VAL A 72 -13.69 -9.89 -16.60
C VAL A 72 -13.39 -8.67 -17.51
N TYR A 73 -13.18 -8.90 -18.81
CA TYR A 73 -13.02 -7.89 -19.86
C TYR A 73 -14.10 -8.02 -20.93
#